data_AF-E1LQP2-F1
#
_entry.id   AF-E1LQP2-F1
#
_cell.length_a   1.000
_cell.length_b   1.000
_cell.length_c   1.000
_cell.angle_alpha   90.00
_cell.angle_beta   90.00
_cell.angle_gamma   90.00
#
_symmetry.space_group_name_H-M   'P 1'
#
loop_
_entity.id
_entity.type
_entity.pdbx_description
1 polymer ?
#
loop_
_entity_poly.entity_id
_entity_poly.type
_entity_poly.pdbx_seq_one_letter_code
_entity_poly.pdbx_strand_id
1 'polypeptide(L)'
;MDINAIKNGDFSSIEGKWSNGHGGEDLVFSKDGLIAPEKFKVDLAESEIVNEFLRARYSGPSFGVFIQFIPAGVRIPDETSMDGLISDASDISKDRILYRASFPVHNKPEQFLYRVD
;
A
#
# COMPACT_ATOMS: atom_id res chain seq x y z
N MET A 1 -0.41 -1.88 11.73
CA MET A 1 -1.04 -0.79 10.95
C MET A 1 -2.51 -0.66 11.35
N ASP A 2 -3.00 0.55 11.60
CA ASP A 2 -4.41 0.81 11.90
C ASP A 2 -5.11 1.44 10.68
N ILE A 3 -5.79 0.62 9.89
CA ILE A 3 -6.46 1.05 8.66
C ILE A 3 -7.71 1.89 8.91
N ASN A 4 -8.34 1.80 10.07
CA ASN A 4 -9.49 2.64 10.42
C ASN A 4 -9.01 4.05 10.77
N ALA A 5 -7.89 4.18 11.48
CA ALA A 5 -7.23 5.47 11.72
C ALA A 5 -6.81 6.12 10.39
N ILE A 6 -6.13 5.36 9.52
CA ILE A 6 -5.68 5.88 8.21
C ILE A 6 -6.87 6.35 7.37
N LYS A 7 -7.97 5.58 7.31
CA LYS A 7 -9.19 5.97 6.58
C LYS A 7 -9.76 7.31 7.07
N ASN A 8 -9.57 7.63 8.35
CA ASN A 8 -10.02 8.88 8.98
C ASN A 8 -8.96 10.00 8.95
N GLY A 9 -7.85 9.80 8.23
CA GLY A 9 -6.80 10.81 8.05
C GLY A 9 -5.72 10.81 9.13
N ASP A 10 -5.69 9.81 10.01
CA ASP A 10 -4.62 9.63 10.99
C ASP A 10 -3.61 8.58 10.51
N PHE A 11 -2.43 9.07 10.10
CA PHE A 11 -1.35 8.24 9.56
C PHE A 11 -0.33 7.82 10.64
N SER A 12 -0.58 8.09 11.93
CA SER A 12 0.38 7.85 13.02
C SER A 12 0.85 6.39 13.07
N SER A 13 -0.02 5.43 12.75
CA SER A 13 0.30 4.00 12.78
C SER A 13 1.26 3.53 11.68
N ILE A 14 1.53 4.38 10.68
CA ILE A 14 2.40 4.07 9.53
C ILE A 14 3.52 5.09 9.35
N GLU A 15 3.80 5.91 10.36
CA GLU A 15 4.94 6.83 10.36
C GLU A 15 6.25 6.11 10.03
N GLY A 16 7.12 6.84 9.32
CA GLY A 16 8.44 6.37 8.93
C GLY A 16 8.55 6.02 7.46
N LYS A 17 9.66 5.37 7.13
CA LYS A 17 10.05 5.03 5.77
C LYS A 17 9.56 3.64 5.39
N TRP A 18 9.04 3.51 4.18
CA TRP A 18 8.58 2.26 3.57
C TRP A 18 9.36 2.03 2.28
N SER A 19 9.97 0.86 2.14
CA SER A 19 10.81 0.50 0.99
C SER A 19 10.68 -0.98 0.67
N ASN A 20 11.01 -1.33 -0.57
CA ASN A 20 11.23 -2.72 -0.98
C ASN A 20 12.72 -3.05 -1.21
N GLY A 21 13.64 -2.07 -1.10
CA GLY A 21 15.07 -2.28 -1.33
C GLY A 21 15.47 -2.66 -2.76
N HIS A 22 14.53 -2.68 -3.71
CA HIS A 22 14.72 -3.15 -5.09
C HIS A 22 14.67 -2.01 -6.12
N GLY A 23 14.99 -0.78 -5.71
CA GLY A 23 15.03 0.39 -6.60
C GLY A 23 13.66 0.95 -6.99
N GLY A 24 12.61 0.62 -6.25
CA GLY A 24 11.32 1.30 -6.30
C GLY A 24 11.33 2.64 -5.56
N GLU A 25 10.25 3.41 -5.70
CA GLU A 25 10.09 4.67 -4.96
C GLU A 25 9.73 4.37 -3.50
N ASP A 26 10.57 4.87 -2.58
CA ASP A 26 10.30 4.79 -1.15
C ASP A 26 9.20 5.77 -0.76
N LEU A 27 8.33 5.35 0.17
CA LEU A 27 7.32 6.23 0.74
C LEU A 27 7.72 6.63 2.15
N VAL A 28 7.56 7.90 2.50
CA VAL A 28 7.79 8.38 3.86
C VAL A 28 6.52 9.05 4.37
N PHE A 29 6.04 8.61 5.52
CA PHE A 29 4.83 9.13 6.16
C PHE A 29 5.16 9.84 7.48
N SER A 30 4.44 10.93 7.77
CA SER A 30 4.20 11.44 9.12
C SER A 30 2.78 11.09 9.56
N LYS A 31 2.42 11.42 10.81
CA LYS A 31 1.03 11.40 11.29
C LYS A 31 0.03 12.16 10.40
N ASP A 32 0.50 13.17 9.68
CA ASP A 32 -0.34 14.06 8.88
C ASP A 32 -0.45 13.59 7.41
N GLY A 33 0.27 12.52 7.02
CA GLY A 33 0.18 11.92 5.69
C GLY A 33 1.53 11.66 5.04
N LEU A 34 1.49 11.49 3.71
CA LEU A 34 2.68 11.24 2.91
C LEU A 34 3.54 12.51 2.81
N ILE A 35 4.83 12.39 3.13
CA ILE A 35 5.84 13.44 2.99
C ILE A 35 6.68 13.24 1.73
N ALA A 36 7.08 11.99 1.45
CA ALA A 36 7.91 11.67 0.29
C ALA A 36 7.26 10.54 -0.52
N PRO A 37 7.19 10.68 -1.84
CA PRO A 37 7.63 11.84 -2.64
C PRO A 37 6.73 13.09 -2.48
N GLU A 38 7.35 14.28 -2.42
CA GLU A 38 6.70 15.57 -2.02
C GLU A 38 5.50 16.01 -2.85
N LYS A 39 5.38 15.53 -4.10
CA LYS A 39 4.29 15.91 -5.01
C LYS A 39 3.15 14.91 -5.05
N PHE A 40 3.28 13.81 -4.32
CA PHE A 40 2.24 12.81 -4.26
C PHE A 40 1.44 12.96 -2.98
N LYS A 41 0.23 12.43 -3.01
CA LYS A 41 -0.67 12.37 -1.86
C LYS A 41 -1.42 11.05 -1.84
N VAL A 42 -1.85 10.67 -0.64
CA VAL A 42 -2.87 9.64 -0.44
C VAL A 42 -4.21 10.36 -0.29
N ASP A 43 -5.13 10.10 -1.22
CA ASP A 43 -6.47 10.66 -1.20
C ASP A 43 -7.46 9.62 -0.66
N LEU A 44 -8.10 9.99 0.45
CA LEU A 44 -8.99 9.12 1.22
C LEU A 44 -10.46 9.30 0.88
N ALA A 45 -10.83 10.28 0.04
CA ALA A 45 -12.22 10.61 -0.27
C ALA A 45 -13.00 9.42 -0.88
N GLU A 46 -12.33 8.63 -1.74
CA GLU A 46 -12.88 7.43 -2.36
C GLU A 46 -12.23 6.14 -1.80
N SER A 47 -11.75 6.19 -0.55
CA SER A 47 -11.13 5.01 0.07
C SER A 47 -12.16 3.98 0.54
N GLU A 48 -11.78 2.71 0.53
CA GLU A 48 -12.61 1.59 0.98
C GLU A 48 -11.78 0.60 1.81
N ILE A 49 -12.41 0.01 2.83
CA ILE A 49 -11.85 -1.17 3.49
C ILE A 49 -12.51 -2.37 2.86
N VAL A 50 -11.70 -3.24 2.27
CA VAL A 50 -12.15 -4.45 1.57
C VAL A 50 -11.19 -5.58 1.90
N ASN A 51 -11.72 -6.75 2.25
CA ASN A 51 -10.90 -7.91 2.65
C ASN A 51 -9.87 -7.56 3.74
N GLU A 52 -10.30 -6.75 4.72
CA GLU A 52 -9.49 -6.37 5.90
C GLU A 52 -8.25 -5.50 5.60
N PHE A 53 -8.14 -4.92 4.40
CA PHE A 53 -7.14 -3.91 4.07
C PHE A 53 -7.79 -2.64 3.51
N LEU A 54 -7.09 -1.51 3.60
CA LEU A 54 -7.57 -0.22 3.08
C LEU A 54 -7.01 0.01 1.68
N ARG A 55 -7.90 0.32 0.73
CA ARG A 55 -7.56 0.80 -0.61
C ARG A 55 -7.89 2.28 -0.70
N ALA A 56 -6.96 3.06 -1.23
CA ALA A 56 -7.11 4.50 -1.45
C ALA A 56 -6.47 4.91 -2.79
N ARG A 57 -6.57 6.18 -3.15
CA ARG A 57 -5.87 6.73 -4.32
C ARG A 57 -4.50 7.27 -3.89
N TYR A 58 -3.49 7.00 -4.69
CA TYR A 58 -2.16 7.59 -4.58
C TYR A 58 -1.85 8.31 -5.89
N SER A 59 -1.68 9.62 -5.86
CA SER A 59 -1.53 10.40 -7.08
C SER A 59 -0.56 11.56 -6.93
N GLY A 60 0.13 11.85 -8.03
CA GLY A 60 0.91 13.06 -8.23
C GLY A 60 0.27 13.94 -9.32
N PRO A 61 0.96 14.99 -9.78
CA PRO A 61 0.37 15.99 -10.68
C PRO A 61 -0.07 15.45 -12.06
N SER A 62 0.56 14.38 -12.55
CA SER A 62 0.37 13.89 -13.93
C SER A 62 -0.11 12.44 -14.01
N PHE A 63 -0.29 11.76 -12.87
CA PHE A 63 -0.63 10.34 -12.82
C PHE A 63 -1.18 9.95 -11.45
N GLY A 64 -2.06 8.94 -11.43
CA GLY A 64 -2.63 8.40 -10.21
C GLY A 64 -2.89 6.90 -10.31
N VAL A 65 -2.69 6.22 -9.19
CA VAL A 65 -2.86 4.78 -9.00
C VAL A 65 -3.66 4.50 -7.74
N PHE A 66 -3.84 3.23 -7.45
CA PHE A 66 -4.30 2.79 -6.15
C PHE A 66 -3.11 2.51 -5.24
N ILE A 67 -3.32 2.76 -3.95
CA ILE A 67 -2.45 2.31 -2.85
C ILE A 67 -3.28 1.44 -1.91
N GLN A 68 -2.66 0.37 -1.43
CA GLN A 68 -3.22 -0.57 -0.48
C GLN A 68 -2.38 -0.56 0.79
N PHE A 69 -3.04 -0.41 1.93
CA PHE A 69 -2.49 -0.50 3.27
C PHE A 69 -2.96 -1.81 3.88
N ILE A 70 -2.04 -2.77 4.00
CA ILE A 70 -2.36 -4.16 4.33
C ILE A 70 -1.73 -4.49 5.68
N PRO A 71 -2.55 -4.66 6.74
CA PRO A 71 -2.03 -5.01 8.06
C PRO A 71 -1.33 -6.38 8.09
N ALA A 72 -0.40 -6.53 9.03
CA ALA A 72 0.17 -7.83 9.39
C ALA A 72 -0.95 -8.85 9.69
N GLY A 73 -0.79 -10.07 9.16
CA GLY A 73 -1.76 -11.15 9.28
C GLY A 73 -2.89 -11.14 8.23
N VAL A 74 -3.09 -10.04 7.51
CA VAL A 74 -4.12 -9.94 6.46
C VAL A 74 -3.56 -10.45 5.14
N ARG A 75 -4.26 -11.36 4.47
CA ARG A 75 -3.85 -11.90 3.16
C ARG A 75 -4.64 -11.23 2.03
N ILE A 76 -3.98 -10.84 0.95
CA ILE A 76 -4.67 -10.44 -0.29
C ILE A 76 -5.29 -11.70 -0.92
N PRO A 77 -6.61 -11.72 -1.22
CA PRO A 77 -7.23 -12.87 -1.85
C PRO A 77 -6.56 -13.27 -3.17
N ASP A 78 -6.62 -14.57 -3.47
CA ASP A 78 -6.13 -15.05 -4.75
C ASP A 78 -7.05 -14.55 -5.89
N GLU A 79 -6.44 -14.16 -7.00
CA GLU A 79 -7.16 -13.71 -8.21
C GLU A 79 -6.73 -14.52 -9.43
N THR A 80 -7.66 -14.74 -10.37
CA THR A 80 -7.35 -15.45 -11.62
C THR A 80 -6.97 -14.45 -12.72
N SER A 81 -5.88 -14.73 -13.42
CA SER A 81 -5.42 -13.98 -14.60
C SER A 81 -5.27 -14.90 -15.82
N MET A 82 -4.94 -14.33 -16.98
CA MET A 82 -4.58 -15.12 -18.17
C MET A 82 -3.35 -16.02 -17.94
N ASP A 83 -2.45 -15.61 -17.04
CA ASP A 83 -1.20 -16.34 -16.73
C ASP A 83 -1.35 -17.32 -15.55
N GLY A 84 -2.58 -17.49 -15.05
CA GLY A 84 -2.91 -18.40 -13.93
C GLY A 84 -3.30 -17.68 -12.64
N LEU A 85 -3.24 -18.42 -11.53
CA LEU A 85 -3.58 -17.93 -10.20
C LEU A 85 -2.52 -16.95 -9.69
N ILE A 86 -2.97 -15.79 -9.22
CA ILE A 86 -2.15 -14.79 -8.57
C ILE A 86 -2.45 -14.85 -7.08
N SER A 87 -1.48 -15.37 -6.33
CA SER A 87 -1.52 -15.44 -4.88
C SER A 87 -0.65 -14.36 -4.25
N ASP A 88 -0.99 -14.01 -3.01
CA ASP A 88 -0.19 -13.09 -2.18
C ASP A 88 1.19 -13.68 -1.88
N ALA A 89 2.22 -13.09 -2.50
CA ALA A 89 3.61 -13.50 -2.35
C ALA A 89 4.38 -12.72 -1.27
N SER A 90 3.71 -11.81 -0.55
CA SER A 90 4.35 -10.97 0.47
C SER A 90 4.66 -11.72 1.76
N ASP A 91 5.47 -11.08 2.62
CA ASP A 91 5.65 -11.47 4.01
C ASP A 91 4.42 -11.03 4.83
N ILE A 92 3.44 -11.91 4.94
CA ILE A 92 2.16 -11.67 5.64
C ILE A 92 2.38 -11.39 7.14
N SER A 93 3.53 -11.75 7.72
CA SER A 93 3.82 -11.43 9.12
C SER A 93 4.04 -9.94 9.39
N LYS A 94 4.17 -9.13 8.34
CA LYS A 94 4.45 -7.69 8.42
C LYS A 94 3.31 -6.87 7.84
N ASP A 95 3.19 -5.64 8.32
CA ASP A 95 2.43 -4.63 7.61
C ASP A 95 3.09 -4.38 6.24
N ARG A 96 2.29 -4.21 5.19
CA ARG A 96 2.77 -3.94 3.83
C ARG A 96 2.02 -2.79 3.17
N ILE A 97 2.71 -2.13 2.25
CA ILE A 97 2.12 -1.19 1.31
C ILE A 97 2.34 -1.69 -0.12
N LEU A 98 1.30 -1.59 -0.95
CA LEU A 98 1.37 -1.89 -2.40
C LEU A 98 0.69 -0.76 -3.17
N TYR A 99 1.35 -0.20 -4.18
CA TYR A 99 0.74 0.84 -5.03
C TYR A 99 1.00 0.58 -6.53
N ARG A 100 -0.08 0.55 -7.31
CA ARG A 100 -0.08 0.02 -8.70
C ARG A 100 -1.25 0.57 -9.53
N ALA A 101 -1.01 0.76 -10.83
CA ALA A 101 -2.02 1.27 -11.76
C ALA A 101 -3.16 0.27 -12.05
N SER A 102 -2.86 -1.03 -11.98
CA SER A 102 -3.83 -2.12 -12.18
C SER A 102 -3.55 -3.26 -11.20
N PHE A 103 -4.61 -4.00 -10.85
CA PHE A 103 -4.57 -5.27 -10.12
C PHE A 103 -5.14 -6.36 -11.03
N PRO A 104 -4.79 -7.64 -10.85
CA PRO A 104 -3.90 -8.22 -9.81
C PRO A 104 -2.40 -8.17 -10.12
N VAL A 105 -1.59 -7.79 -9.12
CA VAL A 105 -0.11 -7.66 -9.20
C VAL A 105 0.53 -7.86 -7.83
N HIS A 106 0.11 -8.91 -7.13
CA HIS A 106 0.56 -9.27 -5.77
C HIS A 106 1.32 -10.59 -5.69
N ASN A 107 1.72 -11.15 -6.84
CA ASN A 107 2.42 -12.44 -6.95
C ASN A 107 3.96 -12.34 -6.93
N LYS A 108 4.52 -11.15 -6.71
CA LYS A 108 5.97 -10.97 -6.56
C LYS A 108 6.29 -10.21 -5.26
N PRO A 109 7.15 -10.76 -4.38
CA PRO A 109 7.43 -10.14 -3.08
C PRO A 109 8.09 -8.75 -3.21
N GLU A 110 8.84 -8.51 -4.28
CA GLU A 110 9.54 -7.24 -4.53
C GLU A 110 8.57 -6.09 -4.82
N GLN A 111 7.27 -6.38 -4.98
CA GLN A 111 6.25 -5.37 -5.24
C GLN A 111 5.75 -4.69 -3.96
N PHE A 112 5.99 -5.29 -2.81
CA PHE A 112 5.53 -4.83 -1.51
C PHE A 112 6.58 -3.99 -0.82
N LEU A 113 6.14 -2.88 -0.26
CA LEU A 113 6.94 -2.04 0.59
C LEU A 113 6.71 -2.47 2.03
N TYR A 114 7.81 -2.52 2.78
CA TYR A 114 7.82 -2.79 4.21
C TYR A 114 8.44 -1.61 4.93
N ARG A 115 8.07 -1.42 6.20
CA ARG A 115 8.71 -0.41 7.04
C ARG A 115 10.20 -0.70 7.17
N VAL A 116 11.01 0.34 6.99
CA VAL A 116 12.45 0.34 7.21
C VAL A 116 12.71 0.99 8.56
N ASP A 117 13.44 0.30 9.43
CA ASP A 117 13.89 0.82 10.72
C ASP A 117 15.03 1.85 10.56
#